data_AF-A0A3T0LXE9-F1
#
_entry.id   AF-A0A3T0LXE9-F1
#
_cell.length_a   1.000
_cell.length_b   1.000
_cell.length_c   1.000
_cell.angle_alpha   90.00
_cell.angle_beta   90.00
_cell.angle_gamma   90.00
#
_symmetry.space_group_name_H-M   'P 1'
#
loop_
_entity.id
_entity.type
_entity.pdbx_description
1 polymer ?
#
loop_
_entity_poly.entity_id
_entity_poly.type
_entity_poly.pdbx_seq_one_letter_code
_entity_poly.pdbx_strand_id
1 'polypeptide(L)'
;MKDNIKILVVEDDSDINKLLCDMLEINGYTAKAAYSGTEALIYLKDKTWDMVLLDLMLPGMNGEELLLKIRKNSHIPVIIISAIDDIDIRIKTLRIGADDFITKPFNIEEVSARIDSNLRRYMEFSSEMPKGNIIKYKEISLNKDTREVHVNNSKNVVLTTREFDILKLLMSYPKKVFSKANLFESVWGSNYLCDDNTLTVHISNLRNKLSNAGAGKDYIQTIWSIGYKLDG
;
A
#
# COMPACT_ATOMS: atom_id res chain seq x y z
N MET A 1 5.90 -14.80 16.46
CA MET A 1 4.98 -13.83 15.79
C MET A 1 5.58 -13.25 14.51
N LYS A 2 6.92 -13.13 14.42
CA LYS A 2 7.64 -12.82 13.16
C LYS A 2 7.66 -13.99 12.16
N ASP A 3 7.43 -15.23 12.62
CA ASP A 3 7.54 -16.47 11.82
C ASP A 3 6.59 -16.56 10.61
N ASN A 4 5.59 -15.70 10.52
CA ASN A 4 4.63 -15.63 9.40
C ASN A 4 4.94 -14.51 8.40
N ILE A 5 5.94 -13.67 8.66
CA ILE A 5 6.30 -12.55 7.77
C ILE A 5 7.27 -13.07 6.71
N LYS A 6 6.86 -12.97 5.43
CA LYS A 6 7.63 -13.44 4.28
C LYS A 6 8.29 -12.28 3.56
N ILE A 7 9.61 -12.35 3.41
CA ILE A 7 10.41 -11.31 2.78
C ILE A 7 11.11 -11.90 1.56
N LEU A 8 10.90 -11.26 0.40
CA LEU A 8 11.57 -11.60 -0.84
C LEU A 8 12.86 -10.79 -0.96
N VAL A 9 14.00 -11.45 -1.16
CA VAL A 9 15.31 -10.81 -1.36
C VAL A 9 15.70 -10.95 -2.83
N VAL A 10 15.73 -9.82 -3.54
CA VAL A 10 16.05 -9.76 -4.97
C VAL A 10 17.44 -9.15 -5.15
N GLU A 11 18.42 -10.01 -5.35
CA GLU A 11 19.84 -9.69 -5.38
C GLU A 11 20.57 -10.77 -6.20
N ASP A 12 21.34 -10.36 -7.22
CA ASP A 12 22.06 -11.30 -8.09
C ASP A 12 23.38 -11.78 -7.49
N ASP A 13 24.01 -11.00 -6.61
CA ASP A 13 25.17 -11.45 -5.85
C ASP A 13 24.75 -12.50 -4.80
N SER A 14 25.21 -13.74 -4.99
CA SER A 14 24.81 -14.86 -4.14
C SER A 14 25.27 -14.71 -2.69
N ASP A 15 26.39 -14.06 -2.44
CA ASP A 15 26.94 -13.89 -1.10
C ASP A 15 26.15 -12.83 -0.34
N ILE A 16 25.83 -11.70 -0.99
CA ILE A 16 24.97 -10.65 -0.41
C ILE A 16 23.56 -11.18 -0.18
N ASN A 17 22.99 -11.90 -1.16
CA ASN A 17 21.64 -12.46 -1.05
C ASN A 17 21.56 -13.43 0.14
N LYS A 18 22.53 -14.34 0.24
CA LYS A 18 22.63 -15.29 1.34
C LYS A 18 22.79 -14.58 2.69
N LEU A 19 23.66 -13.57 2.77
CA LEU A 19 23.85 -12.79 3.99
C LEU A 19 22.56 -12.14 4.48
N LEU A 20 21.78 -11.55 3.56
CA LEU A 20 20.49 -10.94 3.88
C LEU A 20 19.47 -12.01 4.31
N CYS A 21 19.37 -13.14 3.60
CA CYS A 21 18.48 -14.24 3.96
C CYS A 21 18.81 -14.83 5.34
N ASP A 22 20.08 -15.11 5.61
CA ASP A 22 20.54 -15.67 6.90
C ASP A 22 20.19 -14.71 8.05
N MET A 23 20.42 -13.40 7.88
CA MET A 23 20.01 -12.39 8.87
C MET A 23 18.50 -12.38 9.10
N LEU A 24 17.71 -12.45 8.03
CA LEU A 24 16.25 -12.45 8.11
C LEU A 24 15.75 -13.67 8.90
N GLU A 25 16.29 -14.85 8.61
CA GLU A 25 15.94 -16.09 9.30
C GLU A 25 16.33 -16.07 10.78
N ILE A 26 17.52 -15.56 11.12
CA ILE A 26 17.95 -15.36 12.52
C ILE A 26 16.99 -14.44 13.27
N ASN A 27 16.46 -13.40 12.60
CA ASN A 27 15.49 -12.47 13.16
C ASN A 27 14.04 -13.00 13.17
N GLY A 28 13.83 -14.27 12.79
CA GLY A 28 12.55 -14.96 12.82
C GLY A 28 11.64 -14.65 11.64
N TYR A 29 12.18 -14.15 10.52
CA TYR A 29 11.46 -13.94 9.27
C TYR A 29 11.60 -15.15 8.35
N THR A 30 10.62 -15.35 7.45
CA THR A 30 10.77 -16.31 6.35
C THR A 30 11.36 -15.57 5.14
N ALA A 31 12.59 -15.91 4.75
CA ALA A 31 13.23 -15.32 3.58
C ALA A 31 13.08 -16.19 2.33
N LYS A 32 13.06 -15.56 1.17
CA LYS A 32 13.21 -16.25 -0.13
C LYS A 32 14.15 -15.45 -1.02
N ALA A 33 15.19 -16.11 -1.52
CA ALA A 33 16.09 -15.55 -2.50
C ALA A 33 15.50 -15.56 -3.91
N ALA A 34 15.72 -14.48 -4.65
CA ALA A 34 15.61 -14.38 -6.10
C ALA A 34 16.88 -13.71 -6.65
N TYR A 35 17.45 -14.29 -7.68
CA TYR A 35 18.75 -13.87 -8.24
C TYR A 35 18.60 -13.02 -9.52
N SER A 36 17.37 -12.70 -9.91
CA SER A 36 17.07 -11.86 -11.06
C SER A 36 15.69 -11.23 -10.95
N GLY A 37 15.47 -10.14 -11.69
CA GLY A 37 14.16 -9.49 -11.72
C GLY A 37 13.06 -10.36 -12.31
N THR A 38 13.38 -11.26 -13.26
CA THR A 38 12.42 -12.20 -13.83
C THR A 38 12.01 -13.28 -12.85
N GLU A 39 12.95 -13.82 -12.08
CA GLU A 39 12.67 -14.78 -11.00
C GLU A 39 11.81 -14.12 -9.91
N ALA A 40 12.15 -12.89 -9.51
CA ALA A 40 11.35 -12.13 -8.54
C ALA A 40 9.90 -11.95 -9.00
N LEU A 41 9.66 -11.65 -10.29
CA LEU A 41 8.30 -11.55 -10.84
C LEU A 41 7.53 -12.86 -10.79
N ILE A 42 8.19 -14.01 -10.89
CA ILE A 42 7.52 -15.32 -10.74
C ILE A 42 7.03 -15.45 -9.31
N TYR A 43 7.90 -15.23 -8.32
CA TYR A 43 7.54 -15.33 -6.91
C TYR A 43 6.49 -14.29 -6.50
N LEU A 44 6.55 -13.07 -7.01
CA LEU A 44 5.58 -12.02 -6.70
C LEU A 44 4.15 -12.33 -7.15
N LYS A 45 3.95 -13.27 -8.08
CA LYS A 45 2.60 -13.72 -8.48
C LYS A 45 1.85 -14.44 -7.35
N ASP A 46 2.57 -15.04 -6.40
CA ASP A 46 1.98 -15.83 -5.32
C ASP A 46 1.32 -14.97 -4.22
N LYS A 47 1.34 -13.63 -4.33
CA LYS A 47 0.66 -12.64 -3.45
C LYS A 47 0.78 -12.84 -1.92
N THR A 48 1.81 -13.54 -1.45
CA THR A 48 2.00 -13.86 -0.02
C THR A 48 3.18 -13.15 0.63
N TRP A 49 3.75 -12.13 -0.02
CA TRP A 49 4.91 -11.39 0.47
C TRP A 49 4.49 -10.23 1.35
N ASP A 50 5.23 -10.01 2.44
CA ASP A 50 5.03 -8.89 3.36
C ASP A 50 6.06 -7.77 3.15
N MET A 51 7.18 -8.05 2.47
CA MET A 51 8.20 -7.06 2.09
C MET A 51 9.07 -7.58 0.94
N VAL A 52 9.68 -6.65 0.20
CA VAL A 52 10.75 -6.94 -0.78
C VAL A 52 12.00 -6.14 -0.43
N LEU A 53 13.15 -6.80 -0.40
CA LEU A 53 14.46 -6.18 -0.49
C LEU A 53 14.92 -6.27 -1.94
N LEU A 54 15.31 -5.14 -2.54
CA LEU A 54 15.53 -5.05 -3.98
C LEU A 54 16.84 -4.35 -4.31
N ASP A 55 17.73 -5.02 -5.05
CA ASP A 55 18.80 -4.34 -5.76
C ASP A 55 18.30 -3.69 -7.06
N LEU A 56 18.82 -2.50 -7.35
CA LEU A 56 18.64 -1.83 -8.63
C LEU A 56 19.52 -2.41 -9.74
N MET A 57 20.70 -2.91 -9.38
CA MET A 57 21.73 -3.38 -10.32
C MET A 57 21.54 -4.84 -10.76
N LEU A 58 20.30 -5.26 -11.02
CA LEU A 58 20.03 -6.63 -11.46
C LEU A 58 20.38 -6.83 -12.95
N PRO A 59 20.92 -8.01 -13.33
CA PRO A 59 21.17 -8.34 -14.73
C PRO A 59 19.84 -8.52 -15.49
N GLY A 60 19.81 -7.99 -16.71
CA GLY A 60 18.65 -8.09 -17.61
C GLY A 60 17.55 -7.08 -17.26
N MET A 61 16.70 -7.39 -16.27
CA MET A 61 15.61 -6.49 -15.84
C MET A 61 16.10 -5.55 -14.75
N ASN A 62 16.10 -4.24 -15.03
CA ASN A 62 16.49 -3.22 -14.06
C ASN A 62 15.54 -3.22 -12.85
N GLY A 63 16.09 -3.08 -11.63
CA GLY A 63 15.29 -3.03 -10.40
C GLY A 63 14.29 -1.86 -10.36
N GLU A 64 14.56 -0.73 -11.03
CA GLU A 64 13.56 0.35 -11.17
C GLU A 64 12.30 -0.11 -11.93
N GLU A 65 12.49 -0.90 -12.99
CA GLU A 65 11.37 -1.46 -13.76
C GLU A 65 10.59 -2.47 -12.93
N LEU A 66 11.30 -3.29 -12.14
CA LEU A 66 10.68 -4.23 -11.21
C LEU A 66 9.87 -3.50 -10.14
N LEU A 67 10.40 -2.42 -9.56
CA LEU A 67 9.70 -1.58 -8.58
C LEU A 67 8.38 -1.04 -9.15
N LEU A 68 8.39 -0.51 -10.39
CA LEU A 68 7.18 -0.05 -11.07
C LEU A 68 6.15 -1.19 -11.25
N LYS A 69 6.60 -2.39 -11.62
CA LYS A 69 5.72 -3.56 -11.76
C LYS A 69 5.13 -4.02 -10.43
N ILE A 70 5.91 -3.98 -9.35
CA ILE A 70 5.43 -4.25 -7.99
C ILE A 70 4.34 -3.24 -7.63
N ARG A 71 4.61 -1.94 -7.81
CA ARG A 71 3.69 -0.85 -7.43
C ARG A 71 2.38 -0.84 -8.20
N LYS A 72 2.37 -1.32 -9.44
CA LYS A 72 1.13 -1.51 -10.21
C LYS A 72 0.19 -2.56 -9.60
N ASN A 73 0.73 -3.54 -8.88
CA ASN A 73 -0.03 -4.72 -8.44
C ASN A 73 -0.11 -4.87 -6.91
N SER A 74 0.73 -4.15 -6.15
CA SER A 74 0.88 -4.33 -4.72
C SER A 74 1.45 -3.08 -4.03
N HIS A 75 1.07 -2.91 -2.76
CA HIS A 75 1.57 -1.87 -1.86
C HIS A 75 2.49 -2.42 -0.77
N ILE A 76 2.99 -3.65 -0.92
CA ILE A 76 3.96 -4.22 0.04
C ILE A 76 5.19 -3.31 0.14
N PRO A 77 5.77 -3.14 1.34
CA PRO A 77 6.93 -2.31 1.52
C PRO A 77 8.10 -2.84 0.67
N VAL A 78 8.82 -1.93 0.01
CA VAL A 78 10.01 -2.23 -0.79
C VAL A 78 11.16 -1.38 -0.27
N ILE A 79 12.21 -2.04 0.21
CA ILE A 79 13.47 -1.40 0.58
C ILE A 79 14.45 -1.64 -0.55
N ILE A 80 15.04 -0.56 -1.06
CA ILE A 80 16.13 -0.67 -2.03
C ILE A 80 17.43 -0.85 -1.30
N ILE A 81 18.25 -1.80 -1.75
CA ILE A 81 19.61 -2.04 -1.25
C ILE A 81 20.54 -2.05 -2.46
N SER A 82 21.33 -1.00 -2.67
CA SER A 82 22.16 -0.90 -3.89
C SER A 82 23.48 -0.18 -3.66
N ALA A 83 24.47 -0.47 -4.51
CA ALA A 83 25.78 0.21 -4.50
C ALA A 83 25.74 1.64 -5.08
N ILE A 84 24.59 2.04 -5.64
CA ILE A 84 24.40 3.40 -6.17
C ILE A 84 24.31 4.39 -5.00
N ASP A 85 25.32 5.26 -4.88
CA ASP A 85 25.35 6.39 -3.94
C ASP A 85 25.02 7.73 -4.62
N ASP A 86 24.17 7.69 -5.65
CA ASP A 86 23.68 8.87 -6.34
C ASP A 86 22.38 9.37 -5.67
N ILE A 87 22.41 10.62 -5.21
CA ILE A 87 21.29 11.25 -4.53
C ILE A 87 20.07 11.41 -5.42
N ASP A 88 20.26 11.65 -6.73
CA ASP A 88 19.18 11.83 -7.68
C ASP A 88 18.48 10.50 -7.92
N ILE A 89 19.24 9.41 -8.00
CA ILE A 89 18.67 8.05 -8.11
C ILE A 89 17.88 7.70 -6.84
N ARG A 90 18.44 7.96 -5.66
CA ARG A 90 17.74 7.72 -4.39
C ARG A 90 16.42 8.49 -4.30
N ILE A 91 16.44 9.78 -4.66
CA ILE A 91 15.22 10.62 -4.67
C ILE A 91 14.22 10.06 -5.68
N LYS A 92 14.67 9.71 -6.89
CA LYS A 92 13.84 9.16 -7.96
C LYS A 92 13.15 7.87 -7.51
N THR A 93 13.88 6.94 -6.92
CA THR A 93 13.31 5.63 -6.53
C THR A 93 12.33 5.74 -5.37
N LEU A 94 12.59 6.62 -4.40
CA LEU A 94 11.61 6.94 -3.35
C LEU A 94 10.34 7.56 -3.94
N ARG A 95 10.46 8.46 -4.93
CA ARG A 95 9.30 9.03 -5.65
C ARG A 95 8.52 8.02 -6.48
N ILE A 96 9.21 7.03 -7.07
CA ILE A 96 8.57 5.90 -7.78
C ILE A 96 7.77 5.02 -6.81
N GLY A 97 8.18 4.98 -5.55
CA GLY A 97 7.41 4.39 -4.46
C GLY A 97 8.19 3.40 -3.60
N ALA A 98 9.53 3.36 -3.64
CA ALA A 98 10.28 2.66 -2.61
C ALA A 98 10.02 3.30 -1.23
N ASP A 99 9.95 2.48 -0.19
CA ASP A 99 9.66 2.93 1.17
C ASP A 99 10.93 3.35 1.92
N ASP A 100 12.07 2.77 1.55
CA ASP A 100 13.37 3.10 2.11
C ASP A 100 14.50 2.77 1.10
N PHE A 101 15.69 3.29 1.38
CA PHE A 101 16.88 3.08 0.57
C PHE A 101 18.11 2.89 1.46
N ILE A 102 18.90 1.87 1.19
CA ILE A 102 20.14 1.52 1.89
C ILE A 102 21.26 1.42 0.86
N THR A 103 22.35 2.16 1.07
CA THR A 103 23.55 2.09 0.24
C THR A 103 24.44 0.91 0.67
N LYS A 104 25.04 0.22 -0.30
CA LYS A 104 26.13 -0.75 -0.05
C LYS A 104 27.47 0.02 0.05
N PRO A 105 28.40 -0.37 0.95
CA PRO A 105 28.28 -1.42 1.96
C PRO A 105 27.39 -1.00 3.13
N PHE A 106 26.64 -1.95 3.70
CA PHE A 106 25.68 -1.70 4.79
C PHE A 106 26.04 -2.44 6.07
N ASN A 107 25.53 -1.93 7.20
CA ASN A 107 25.55 -2.64 8.46
C ASN A 107 24.29 -3.52 8.59
N ILE A 108 24.45 -4.78 8.97
CA ILE A 108 23.36 -5.75 9.11
C ILE A 108 22.31 -5.29 10.14
N GLU A 109 22.75 -4.70 11.25
CA GLU A 109 21.86 -4.14 12.28
C GLU A 109 21.05 -2.95 11.73
N GLU A 110 21.64 -2.14 10.85
CA GLU A 110 20.92 -1.04 10.19
C GLU A 110 19.82 -1.58 9.27
N VAL A 111 20.15 -2.59 8.45
CA VAL A 111 19.18 -3.24 7.55
C VAL A 111 18.03 -3.84 8.37
N SER A 112 18.35 -4.57 9.45
CA SER A 112 17.35 -5.15 10.36
C SER A 112 16.43 -4.09 10.98
N ALA A 113 17.00 -3.01 11.52
CA ALA A 113 16.22 -1.93 12.12
C ALA A 113 15.29 -1.24 11.11
N ARG A 114 15.75 -1.06 9.86
CA ARG A 114 14.94 -0.49 8.78
C ARG A 114 13.83 -1.43 8.33
N ILE A 115 14.10 -2.73 8.25
CA ILE A 115 13.08 -3.75 7.99
C ILE A 115 11.99 -3.69 9.08
N ASP A 116 12.37 -3.76 10.34
CA ASP A 116 11.45 -3.71 11.48
C ASP A 116 10.63 -2.41 11.47
N SER A 117 11.26 -1.28 11.15
CA SER A 117 10.57 0.01 11.08
C SER A 117 9.59 0.12 9.91
N ASN A 118 9.95 -0.40 8.73
CA ASN A 118 9.07 -0.36 7.56
C ASN A 118 7.93 -1.38 7.68
N LEU A 119 8.20 -2.58 8.20
CA LEU A 119 7.16 -3.55 8.53
C LEU A 119 6.24 -3.03 9.60
N ARG A 120 6.74 -2.42 10.68
CA ARG A 120 5.87 -1.82 11.71
C ARG A 120 5.00 -0.72 11.13
N ARG A 121 5.54 0.21 10.33
CA ARG A 121 4.72 1.22 9.65
C ARG A 121 3.69 0.57 8.75
N TYR A 122 4.10 -0.37 7.90
CA TYR A 122 3.18 -1.08 7.02
C TYR A 122 2.12 -1.83 7.81
N MET A 123 2.47 -2.48 8.91
CA MET A 123 1.57 -3.20 9.81
C MET A 123 0.68 -2.27 10.62
N GLU A 124 1.14 -1.11 11.08
CA GLU A 124 0.32 -0.09 11.77
C GLU A 124 -0.66 0.57 10.79
N PHE A 125 -0.23 0.86 9.57
CA PHE A 125 -1.09 1.36 8.49
C PHE A 125 -1.99 0.26 7.89
N SER A 126 -1.61 -1.02 8.00
CA SER A 126 -2.43 -2.17 7.55
C SER A 126 -3.17 -2.89 8.68
N SER A 127 -2.96 -2.54 9.94
CA SER A 127 -3.73 -3.08 11.09
C SER A 127 -5.01 -2.29 11.33
N GLU A 128 -5.24 -1.20 10.59
CA GLU A 128 -6.57 -0.68 10.27
C GLU A 128 -7.13 -1.23 8.93
N MET A 129 -6.46 -2.17 8.26
CA MET A 129 -7.07 -2.98 7.20
C MET A 129 -7.40 -4.37 7.74
N PRO A 130 -8.68 -4.72 7.93
CA PRO A 130 -9.02 -6.08 8.31
C PRO A 130 -8.46 -7.05 7.25
N LYS A 131 -7.76 -8.10 7.69
CA LYS A 131 -7.44 -9.31 6.90
C LYS A 131 -8.70 -10.12 6.56
N GLY A 132 -9.74 -9.43 6.12
CA GLY A 132 -10.96 -9.98 5.60
C GLY A 132 -11.40 -9.15 4.41
N ASN A 133 -12.22 -9.74 3.55
CA ASN A 133 -12.89 -9.00 2.49
C ASN A 133 -13.75 -7.86 3.02
N ILE A 134 -14.01 -7.80 4.34
CA ILE A 134 -14.87 -6.80 4.95
C ILE A 134 -14.03 -5.71 5.66
N ILE A 135 -14.12 -4.46 5.21
CA ILE A 135 -13.63 -3.28 5.92
C ILE A 135 -14.75 -2.81 6.86
N LYS A 136 -14.44 -2.56 8.14
CA LYS A 136 -15.40 -2.00 9.10
C LYS A 136 -14.89 -0.66 9.61
N TYR A 137 -15.76 0.34 9.61
CA TYR A 137 -15.54 1.62 10.28
C TYR A 137 -16.83 1.99 11.01
N LYS A 138 -16.81 1.84 12.34
CA LYS A 138 -17.98 2.04 13.21
C LYS A 138 -19.17 1.20 12.74
N GLU A 139 -20.34 1.80 12.53
CA GLU A 139 -21.50 1.08 12.00
C GLU A 139 -21.42 0.72 10.52
N ILE A 140 -20.44 1.23 9.76
CA ILE A 140 -20.31 0.94 8.34
C ILE A 140 -19.42 -0.29 8.14
N SER A 141 -19.91 -1.26 7.36
CA SER A 141 -19.11 -2.38 6.87
C SER A 141 -19.20 -2.49 5.36
N LEU A 142 -18.10 -2.83 4.71
CA LEU A 142 -17.96 -2.89 3.26
C LEU A 142 -17.24 -4.17 2.86
N ASN A 143 -17.84 -4.98 2.00
CA ASN A 143 -17.20 -6.16 1.42
C ASN A 143 -16.55 -5.81 0.07
N LYS A 144 -15.23 -6.00 -0.04
CA LYS A 144 -14.39 -5.69 -1.20
C LYS A 144 -14.74 -6.53 -2.43
N ASP A 145 -15.16 -7.79 -2.22
CA ASP A 145 -15.38 -8.76 -3.28
C ASP A 145 -16.82 -8.70 -3.78
N THR A 146 -17.79 -8.74 -2.87
CA THR A 146 -19.22 -8.67 -3.23
C THR A 146 -19.69 -7.24 -3.54
N ARG A 147 -18.87 -6.23 -3.19
CA ARG A 147 -19.19 -4.80 -3.27
C ARG A 147 -20.42 -4.38 -2.47
N GLU A 148 -20.77 -5.16 -1.44
CA GLU A 148 -21.89 -4.88 -0.54
C GLU A 148 -21.46 -3.94 0.58
N VAL A 149 -22.36 -3.04 0.97
CA VAL A 149 -22.13 -2.07 2.05
C VAL A 149 -23.29 -2.17 3.03
N HIS A 150 -23.02 -2.27 4.32
CA HIS A 150 -24.04 -2.31 5.36
C HIS A 150 -23.79 -1.21 6.38
N VAL A 151 -24.86 -0.62 6.89
CA VAL A 151 -24.83 0.32 8.01
C VAL A 151 -25.63 -0.30 9.15
N ASN A 152 -25.02 -0.55 10.30
CA ASN A 152 -25.56 -1.38 11.37
C ASN A 152 -25.97 -2.78 10.84
N ASN A 153 -27.16 -3.26 11.21
CA ASN A 153 -27.76 -4.50 10.71
C ASN A 153 -28.71 -4.27 9.52
N SER A 154 -28.57 -3.15 8.80
CA SER A 154 -29.45 -2.84 7.66
C SER A 154 -29.24 -3.78 6.48
N LYS A 155 -30.31 -3.96 5.70
CA LYS A 155 -30.23 -4.58 4.37
C LYS A 155 -29.41 -3.62 3.47
N ASN A 156 -28.35 -4.16 2.87
CA ASN A 156 -27.39 -3.56 1.94
C ASN A 156 -27.72 -2.14 1.40
N VAL A 157 -26.78 -1.21 1.56
CA VAL A 157 -26.80 0.15 1.01
C VAL A 157 -26.34 0.14 -0.45
N VAL A 158 -27.24 0.50 -1.36
CA VAL A 158 -26.96 0.48 -2.80
C VAL A 158 -26.11 1.69 -3.20
N LEU A 159 -24.82 1.45 -3.42
CA LEU A 159 -23.86 2.43 -3.94
C LEU A 159 -23.61 2.19 -5.44
N THR A 160 -23.33 3.27 -6.16
CA THR A 160 -22.74 3.19 -7.50
C THR A 160 -21.29 2.72 -7.42
N THR A 161 -20.70 2.33 -8.56
CA THR A 161 -19.30 1.90 -8.62
C THR A 161 -18.36 2.93 -8.00
N ARG A 162 -18.51 4.21 -8.39
CA ARG A 162 -17.66 5.32 -7.94
C ARG A 162 -17.86 5.64 -6.47
N GLU A 163 -19.10 5.67 -5.99
CA GLU A 163 -19.39 5.91 -4.57
C GLU A 163 -18.78 4.82 -3.68
N PHE A 164 -18.88 3.56 -4.11
CA PHE A 164 -18.26 2.43 -3.41
C PHE A 164 -16.73 2.57 -3.39
N ASP A 165 -16.11 2.89 -4.54
CA ASP A 165 -14.66 2.98 -4.63
C ASP A 165 -14.12 4.14 -3.78
N ILE A 166 -14.83 5.29 -3.74
CA ILE A 166 -14.54 6.40 -2.82
C ILE A 166 -14.65 5.94 -1.37
N LEU A 167 -15.77 5.31 -0.98
CA LEU A 167 -15.99 4.85 0.39
C LEU A 167 -14.92 3.84 0.82
N LYS A 168 -14.62 2.86 -0.04
CA LYS A 168 -13.56 1.86 0.17
C LYS A 168 -12.22 2.53 0.41
N LEU A 169 -11.84 3.50 -0.41
CA LEU A 169 -10.56 4.19 -0.28
C LEU A 169 -10.48 4.98 1.03
N LEU A 170 -11.54 5.73 1.38
CA LEU A 170 -11.61 6.48 2.62
C LEU A 170 -11.60 5.57 3.87
N MET A 171 -12.34 4.47 3.85
CA MET A 171 -12.37 3.46 4.95
C MET A 171 -11.08 2.65 5.04
N SER A 172 -10.31 2.55 3.96
CA SER A 172 -9.00 1.88 3.95
C SER A 172 -7.91 2.74 4.61
N TYR A 173 -8.12 4.05 4.72
CA TYR A 173 -7.18 4.98 5.35
C TYR A 173 -7.93 6.00 6.23
N PRO A 174 -8.53 5.56 7.37
CA PRO A 174 -9.20 6.47 8.29
C PRO A 174 -8.28 7.60 8.74
N LYS A 175 -8.86 8.78 9.02
CA LYS A 175 -8.17 10.02 9.44
C LYS A 175 -7.20 10.63 8.40
N LYS A 176 -6.79 9.91 7.35
CA LYS A 176 -5.96 10.44 6.28
C LYS A 176 -6.74 11.50 5.48
N VAL A 177 -6.10 12.64 5.25
CA VAL A 177 -6.63 13.69 4.37
C VAL A 177 -6.22 13.39 2.93
N PHE A 178 -7.21 13.20 2.06
CA PHE A 178 -7.02 13.10 0.63
C PHE A 178 -7.29 14.45 -0.02
N SER A 179 -6.38 14.94 -0.86
CA SER A 179 -6.67 16.08 -1.72
C SER A 179 -7.74 15.69 -2.74
N LYS A 180 -8.49 16.67 -3.28
CA LYS A 180 -9.47 16.40 -4.35
C LYS A 180 -8.84 15.67 -5.54
N ALA A 181 -7.65 16.11 -5.97
CA ALA A 181 -6.91 15.50 -7.06
C ALA A 181 -6.51 14.05 -6.75
N ASN A 182 -5.87 13.81 -5.60
CA ASN A 182 -5.43 12.45 -5.23
C ASN A 182 -6.62 11.50 -5.07
N LEU A 183 -7.72 11.95 -4.47
CA LEU A 183 -8.92 11.14 -4.30
C LEU A 183 -9.55 10.79 -5.65
N PHE A 184 -9.62 11.77 -6.56
CA PHE A 184 -10.13 11.55 -7.91
C PHE A 184 -9.24 10.60 -8.70
N GLU A 185 -7.94 10.85 -8.78
CA GLU A 185 -7.00 10.03 -9.55
C GLU A 185 -6.96 8.59 -9.05
N SER A 186 -7.05 8.39 -7.73
CA SER A 186 -7.09 7.05 -7.13
C SER A 186 -8.35 6.26 -7.48
N VAL A 187 -9.50 6.94 -7.67
CA VAL A 187 -10.78 6.28 -7.97
C VAL A 187 -11.02 6.18 -9.48
N TRP A 188 -10.65 7.19 -10.26
CA TRP A 188 -10.88 7.27 -11.71
C TRP A 188 -9.74 6.67 -12.54
N GLY A 189 -8.52 6.59 -12.02
CA GLY A 189 -7.35 6.08 -12.74
C GLY A 189 -6.84 7.00 -13.85
N SER A 190 -7.25 8.27 -13.84
CA SER A 190 -6.92 9.28 -14.84
C SER A 190 -6.63 10.63 -14.16
N ASN A 191 -5.78 11.45 -14.77
CA ASN A 191 -5.38 12.76 -14.24
C ASN A 191 -6.61 13.63 -13.90
N TYR A 192 -6.53 14.34 -12.77
CA TYR A 192 -7.56 15.28 -12.37
C TYR A 192 -7.48 16.57 -13.20
N LEU A 193 -8.55 16.88 -13.95
CA LEU A 193 -8.70 18.16 -14.62
C LEU A 193 -9.31 19.17 -13.63
N CYS A 194 -8.65 20.31 -13.48
CA CYS A 194 -8.97 21.34 -12.49
C CYS A 194 -10.27 22.08 -12.79
N ASP A 195 -11.41 21.38 -12.69
CA ASP A 195 -12.78 21.93 -12.51
C ASP A 195 -13.84 20.82 -12.30
N ASP A 196 -13.42 19.58 -12.03
CA ASP A 196 -14.35 18.45 -12.04
C ASP A 196 -15.20 18.37 -10.76
N ASN A 197 -16.38 18.99 -10.80
CA ASN A 197 -17.39 18.91 -9.75
C ASN A 197 -17.95 17.49 -9.53
N THR A 198 -17.61 16.54 -10.41
CA THR A 198 -18.02 15.13 -10.31
C THR A 198 -17.70 14.51 -8.95
N LEU A 199 -16.49 14.75 -8.41
CA LEU A 199 -16.11 14.21 -7.09
C LEU A 199 -17.04 14.73 -5.98
N THR A 200 -17.35 16.03 -5.99
CA THR A 200 -18.21 16.67 -4.99
C THR A 200 -19.63 16.08 -5.01
N VAL A 201 -20.18 15.82 -6.21
CA VAL A 201 -21.49 15.19 -6.38
C VAL A 201 -21.51 13.78 -5.80
N HIS A 202 -20.48 12.97 -6.10
CA HIS A 202 -20.39 11.62 -5.53
C HIS A 202 -20.24 11.62 -4.01
N ILE A 203 -19.46 12.54 -3.43
CA ILE A 203 -19.35 12.68 -1.97
C ILE A 203 -20.71 13.06 -1.36
N SER A 204 -21.43 14.00 -1.96
CA SER A 204 -22.77 14.41 -1.50
C SER A 204 -23.76 13.23 -1.52
N ASN A 205 -23.82 12.50 -2.64
CA ASN A 205 -24.70 11.34 -2.78
C ASN A 205 -24.32 10.22 -1.80
N LEU A 206 -23.03 9.95 -1.63
CA LEU A 206 -22.54 8.95 -0.68
C LEU A 206 -22.95 9.27 0.75
N ARG A 207 -22.78 10.53 1.20
CA ARG A 207 -23.23 10.99 2.52
C ARG A 207 -24.74 10.78 2.71
N ASN A 208 -25.54 11.18 1.73
CA ASN A 208 -27.00 11.02 1.78
C ASN A 208 -27.41 9.54 1.88
N LYS A 209 -26.78 8.65 1.12
CA LYS A 209 -27.07 7.21 1.15
C LYS A 209 -26.69 6.57 2.48
N LEU A 210 -25.54 6.93 3.04
CA LEU A 210 -25.10 6.43 4.36
C LEU A 210 -26.02 6.93 5.48
N SER A 211 -26.40 8.21 5.44
CA SER A 211 -27.36 8.80 6.38
C SER A 211 -28.72 8.11 6.33
N ASN A 212 -29.29 7.94 5.12
CA ASN A 212 -30.57 7.25 4.92
C ASN A 212 -30.54 5.77 5.36
N ALA A 213 -29.36 5.15 5.34
CA ALA A 213 -29.15 3.78 5.83
C ALA A 213 -28.99 3.69 7.36
N GLY A 214 -29.06 4.82 8.08
CA GLY A 214 -29.02 4.88 9.53
C GLY A 214 -27.62 5.08 10.12
N ALA A 215 -26.69 5.69 9.37
CA ALA A 215 -25.42 6.13 9.93
C ALA A 215 -25.69 7.26 10.93
N GLY A 216 -25.16 7.16 12.15
CA GLY A 216 -25.47 8.09 13.24
C GLY A 216 -24.88 9.50 13.05
N LYS A 217 -24.00 9.68 12.04
CA LYS A 217 -23.36 10.94 11.68
C LYS A 217 -22.74 10.91 10.28
N ASP A 218 -22.41 12.09 9.78
CA ASP A 218 -21.57 12.24 8.58
C ASP A 218 -20.11 11.93 8.93
N TYR A 219 -19.62 10.80 8.40
CA TYR A 219 -18.25 10.33 8.58
C TYR A 219 -17.26 10.91 7.59
N ILE A 220 -17.74 11.46 6.47
CA ILE A 220 -16.87 12.00 5.44
C ILE A 220 -16.79 13.50 5.70
N GLN A 221 -15.68 13.97 6.25
CA GLN A 221 -15.50 15.39 6.53
C GLN A 221 -14.86 16.12 5.34
N THR A 222 -15.35 17.33 5.08
CA THR A 222 -14.70 18.24 4.14
C THR A 222 -13.61 19.02 4.87
N ILE A 223 -12.38 18.94 4.37
CA ILE A 223 -11.28 19.82 4.78
C ILE A 223 -11.21 20.96 3.76
N TRP A 224 -11.65 22.15 4.17
CA TRP A 224 -11.71 23.33 3.31
C TRP A 224 -10.38 23.57 2.59
N SER A 225 -10.46 23.86 1.29
CA SER A 225 -9.31 24.09 0.39
C SER A 225 -8.38 22.90 0.14
N ILE A 226 -8.60 21.73 0.76
CA ILE A 226 -7.72 20.57 0.63
C ILE A 226 -8.47 19.38 0.00
N GLY A 227 -9.55 18.91 0.63
CA GLY A 227 -10.28 17.74 0.14
C GLY A 227 -11.11 17.07 1.22
N TYR A 228 -10.93 15.76 1.40
CA TYR A 228 -11.81 14.94 2.24
C TYR A 228 -11.02 14.00 3.14
N LYS A 229 -11.58 13.69 4.30
CA LYS A 229 -11.09 12.63 5.19
C LYS A 229 -12.26 11.83 5.75
N LEU A 230 -12.02 10.57 6.09
CA LEU A 230 -12.93 9.82 6.95
C LEU A 230 -12.59 10.15 8.40
N ASP A 231 -13.51 10.79 9.11
CA ASP A 231 -13.32 11.14 10.50
C ASP A 231 -14.66 11.30 11.22
N GLY A 232 -14.66 10.96 12.49
CA GLY A 232 -15.84 10.93 13.34
C GLY A 232 -15.69 9.81 14.33
#